data_AF-A0A7L3PQV5-F1
#
_entry.id   AF-A0A7L3PQV5-F1
#
_cell.length_a   1.000
_cell.length_b   1.000
_cell.length_c   1.000
_cell.angle_alpha   90.00
_cell.angle_beta   90.00
_cell.angle_gamma   90.00
#
_symmetry.space_group_name_H-M   'P 1'
#
loop_
_entity.id
_entity.type
_entity.pdbx_description
1 polymer ?
#
loop_
_entity_poly.entity_id
_entity_poly.type
_entity_poly.pdbx_seq_one_letter_code
_entity_poly.pdbx_strand_id
1 'polypeptide(L)' 'PQDDLHVVDNLEMPTSDPQYLLDLARYRHWGHSVLIVDVNEFPENISSAAEKLQTITLIPALG' A
#
# COMPACT_ATOMS: atom_id res chain seq x y z
N PRO A 1 -11.85 -12.51 -7.36
CA PRO A 1 -13.01 -12.97 -6.55
C PRO A 1 -13.46 -11.82 -5.67
N GLN A 2 -14.59 -11.87 -4.97
CA GLN A 2 -15.02 -10.72 -4.15
C GLN A 2 -14.14 -10.49 -2.88
N ASP A 3 -13.04 -11.24 -2.74
CA ASP A 3 -12.12 -11.20 -1.58
C ASP A 3 -10.86 -10.34 -1.79
N ASP A 4 -10.71 -9.69 -2.95
CA ASP A 4 -9.50 -8.93 -3.30
C ASP A 4 -9.50 -7.49 -2.70
N LEU A 5 -10.53 -7.13 -1.92
CA LEU A 5 -10.65 -5.86 -1.20
C LEU A 5 -10.27 -6.06 0.28
N HIS A 6 -9.24 -5.35 0.72
CA HIS A 6 -8.78 -5.37 2.11
C HIS A 6 -8.94 -3.99 2.74
N VAL A 7 -9.70 -3.89 3.83
CA VAL A 7 -9.78 -2.68 4.65
C VAL A 7 -8.67 -2.74 5.71
N VAL A 8 -7.93 -1.63 5.84
CA VAL A 8 -6.81 -1.49 6.79
C VAL A 8 -7.02 -0.25 7.65
N ASP A 9 -6.70 -0.37 8.94
CA ASP A 9 -6.96 0.69 9.91
C ASP A 9 -6.02 1.89 9.76
N ASN A 10 -4.78 1.67 9.34
CA ASN A 10 -3.82 2.72 9.03
C ASN A 10 -2.77 2.27 8.00
N LEU A 11 -2.08 3.25 7.43
CA LEU A 11 -1.00 3.09 6.46
C LEU A 11 0.36 3.52 7.03
N GLU A 12 0.49 3.63 8.36
CA GLU A 12 1.76 3.98 8.99
C GLU A 12 2.76 2.83 8.86
N MET A 13 3.94 3.16 8.30
CA MET A 13 5.02 2.19 8.10
C MET A 13 6.22 2.57 8.97
N PRO A 14 6.89 1.59 9.61
CA PRO A 14 8.07 1.86 10.44
C PRO A 14 9.31 2.24 9.62
N THR A 15 9.28 2.03 8.30
CA THR A 15 10.41 2.26 7.38
C THR A 15 9.91 2.61 5.98
N SER A 16 10.73 3.32 5.20
CA SER A 16 10.53 3.61 3.78
C SER A 16 11.21 2.59 2.85
N ASP A 17 11.60 1.42 3.39
CA ASP A 17 12.16 0.30 2.62
C ASP A 17 11.07 -0.36 1.75
N PRO A 18 11.21 -0.37 0.41
CA PRO A 18 10.27 -1.04 -0.49
C PRO A 18 10.09 -2.53 -0.22
N GLN A 19 11.12 -3.23 0.26
CA GLN A 19 11.00 -4.66 0.55
C GLN A 19 10.05 -4.91 1.73
N TYR A 20 10.05 -4.02 2.73
CA TYR A 20 9.10 -4.11 3.84
C TYR A 20 7.64 -4.07 3.34
N LEU A 21 7.35 -3.17 2.39
CA LEU A 21 6.01 -3.02 1.82
C LEU A 21 5.61 -4.23 0.96
N LEU A 22 6.54 -4.80 0.20
CA LEU A 22 6.31 -6.03 -0.58
C LEU A 22 6.07 -7.25 0.31
N ASP A 23 6.86 -7.41 1.37
CA ASP A 23 6.72 -8.52 2.30
C ASP A 23 5.43 -8.40 3.12
N LEU A 24 5.02 -7.18 3.48
CA LEU A 24 3.72 -6.93 4.09
C LEU A 24 2.56 -7.35 3.17
N ALA A 25 2.62 -6.95 1.89
CA ALA A 25 1.59 -7.31 0.91
C ALA A 25 1.51 -8.83 0.70
N ARG A 26 2.65 -9.53 0.67
CA ARG A 26 2.71 -10.99 0.60
C ARG A 26 2.14 -11.65 1.85
N TYR A 27 2.53 -11.17 3.03
CA TYR A 27 2.07 -11.69 4.32
C TYR A 27 0.55 -11.56 4.48
N ARG A 28 -0.02 -10.46 3.98
CA ARG A 28 -1.48 -10.21 3.99
C ARG A 28 -2.21 -10.79 2.79
N HIS A 29 -1.51 -11.49 1.90
CA HIS A 29 -2.06 -12.09 0.68
C HIS A 29 -2.81 -11.09 -0.22
N TRP A 30 -2.34 -9.84 -0.31
CA TRP A 30 -2.94 -8.80 -1.16
C TRP A 30 -2.77 -9.03 -2.67
N GLY A 31 -2.04 -10.07 -3.05
CA GLY A 31 -1.79 -10.43 -4.43
C GLY A 31 -0.52 -9.79 -5.01
N HIS A 32 -0.41 -9.88 -6.34
CA HIS A 32 0.81 -9.49 -7.06
C HIS A 32 0.92 -7.99 -7.30
N SER A 33 -0.21 -7.33 -7.55
CA SER A 33 -0.30 -5.88 -7.74
C SER A 33 -1.35 -5.32 -6.80
N VAL A 34 -1.01 -4.25 -6.08
CA VAL A 34 -1.83 -3.67 -5.02
C VAL A 34 -2.12 -2.21 -5.35
N LEU A 35 -3.39 -1.85 -5.33
CA LEU A 35 -3.84 -0.47 -5.38
C LEU A 35 -4.28 -0.06 -3.98
N ILE A 36 -3.62 0.95 -3.41
CA ILE A 36 -3.96 1.50 -2.10
C ILE A 36 -4.66 2.84 -2.32
N VAL A 37 -5.84 2.97 -1.71
CA VAL A 37 -6.68 4.16 -1.83
C VAL A 37 -6.92 4.72 -0.43
N ASP A 38 -6.65 6.01 -0.24
CA ASP A 38 -6.92 6.73 1.01
C ASP A 38 -7.56 8.09 0.70
N VAL A 39 -8.45 8.54 1.58
CA VAL A 39 -9.06 9.88 1.55
C VAL A 39 -8.15 10.95 2.11
N ASN A 40 -7.15 10.55 2.91
CA ASN A 40 -6.19 11.44 3.54
C ASN A 40 -4.86 11.48 2.77
N GLU A 41 -3.97 12.37 3.19
CA GLU A 41 -2.60 12.40 2.73
C GLU A 41 -1.84 11.13 3.17
N PHE A 42 -1.10 10.52 2.24
CA PHE A 42 -0.34 9.30 2.52
C PHE A 42 0.89 9.59 3.39
N PRO A 43 1.17 8.77 4.43
CA PRO A 43 2.39 8.91 5.23
C PRO A 43 3.68 8.86 4.40
N GLU A 44 4.71 9.61 4.80
CA GLU A 44 5.98 9.73 4.05
C GLU A 44 6.63 8.37 3.76
N ASN A 45 6.63 7.47 4.74
CA ASN A 45 7.29 6.17 4.61
C ASN A 45 6.64 5.27 3.54
N ILE A 46 5.30 5.19 3.50
CA ILE A 46 4.62 4.37 2.49
C ILE A 46 4.73 5.00 1.10
N SER A 47 4.65 6.33 1.01
CA SER A 47 4.83 7.07 -0.24
C SER A 47 6.23 6.83 -0.84
N SER A 48 7.27 7.03 -0.02
CA SER A 48 8.67 6.84 -0.43
C SER A 48 9.00 5.38 -0.81
N ALA A 49 8.34 4.41 -0.18
CA ALA A 49 8.48 3.00 -0.51
C ALA A 49 7.78 2.67 -1.82
N ALA A 50 6.55 3.14 -2.00
CA ALA A 50 5.73 2.87 -3.18
C ALA A 50 6.28 3.52 -4.45
N GLU A 51 6.88 4.71 -4.38
CA GLU A 51 7.54 5.37 -5.54
C GLU A 51 8.63 4.51 -6.19
N LYS A 52 9.23 3.59 -5.44
CA LYS A 52 10.29 2.69 -5.91
C LYS A 52 9.74 1.36 -6.45
N LEU A 53 8.43 1.15 -6.41
CA LEU A 53 7.76 -0.09 -6.79
C LEU A 53 6.82 0.13 -7.98
N GLN A 54 6.82 -0.81 -8.92
CA GLN A 54 5.87 -0.80 -10.04
C GLN A 54 4.57 -1.56 -9.73
N THR A 55 4.59 -2.43 -8.72
CA THR A 55 3.47 -3.32 -8.37
C THR A 55 2.56 -2.74 -7.31
N ILE A 56 2.95 -1.66 -6.63
CA ILE A 56 2.15 -1.03 -5.58
C ILE A 56 1.93 0.43 -5.97
N THR A 57 0.67 0.84 -6.03
CA THR A 57 0.28 2.20 -6.44
C THR A 57 -0.57 2.84 -5.36
N LEU A 58 -0.25 4.09 -5.02
CA LEU A 58 -1.04 4.91 -4.09
C LEU A 58 -1.87 5.89 -4.91
N ILE A 59 -3.18 5.94 -4.67
CA ILE A 59 -4.09 6.89 -5.32
C ILE A 59 -4.97 7.54 -4.26
N PRO A 60 -5.06 8.87 -4.21
CA PRO A 60 -6.03 9.53 -3.33
C PRO A 60 -7.45 9.23 -3.81
N ALA A 61 -8.37 8.94 -2.88
CA ALA A 61 -9.81 8.91 -3.12
C ALA A 61 -10.29 10.34 -3.37
N LEU A 62 -10.05 10.85 -4.57
CA LEU A 62 -10.72 12.03 -5.05
C LEU A 62 -12.20 11.64 -5.23
N GLY A 63 -13.07 12.34 -4.48
CA GLY A 63 -14.52 12.17 -4.56
C GLY A 63 -15.09 12.46 -5.93
#